data_AF-U6R8Z0-F1
#
_entry.id   AF-U6R8Z0-F1
#
_cell.length_a   1.000
_cell.length_b   1.000
_cell.length_c   1.000
_cell.angle_alpha   90.00
_cell.angle_beta   90.00
_cell.angle_gamma   90.00
#
_symmetry.space_group_name_H-M   'P 1'
#
loop_
_entity.id
_entity.type
_entity.pdbx_description
1 polymer ?
#
loop_
_entity_poly.entity_id
_entity_poly.type
_entity_poly.pdbx_seq_one_letter_code
_entity_poly.pdbx_strand_id
1 'polypeptide(L)'
;MNRGVITVSESGTVSMPTDTVWMTMQEIADMYNVFGYYVRKAVKAVFKDGILKEQGVRRHVRKNDRISYDVYSLELVIAVAFRIDSIES
;
A
#
# COMPACT_ATOMS: atom_id res chain seq x y z
N MET A 1 -7.01 4.36 14.11
CA MET A 1 -7.89 3.83 13.05
C MET A 1 -7.74 2.33 13.04
N ASN A 2 -8.82 1.57 13.16
CA ASN A 2 -8.78 0.13 12.90
C ASN A 2 -8.61 -0.07 11.39
N ARG A 3 -7.59 -0.82 10.98
CA ARG A 3 -7.27 -1.11 9.58
C ARG A 3 -6.71 -2.51 9.46
N GLY A 4 -7.05 -3.15 8.35
CA GLY A 4 -6.46 -4.41 7.92
C GLY A 4 -5.21 -4.18 7.07
N VAL A 5 -4.30 -5.15 7.10
CA VAL A 5 -3.11 -5.25 6.25
C VAL A 5 -3.17 -6.59 5.54
N ILE A 6 -2.96 -6.59 4.22
CA ILE A 6 -2.79 -7.83 3.45
C ILE A 6 -1.32 -8.23 3.60
N THR A 7 -1.07 -9.50 3.88
CA THR A 7 0.29 -10.04 3.99
C THR A 7 0.45 -11.26 3.11
N VAL A 8 1.62 -11.42 2.52
CA VAL A 8 2.05 -12.62 1.79
C VAL A 8 3.22 -13.21 2.55
N SER A 9 3.12 -14.47 2.97
CA SER A 9 4.25 -15.16 3.60
C SER A 9 5.32 -15.53 2.56
N GLU A 10 6.53 -15.87 3.01
CA GLU A 10 7.58 -16.42 2.14
C GLU A 10 7.13 -17.69 1.39
N SER A 11 6.16 -18.44 1.93
CA SER A 11 5.56 -19.61 1.27
C SER A 11 4.48 -19.26 0.25
N GLY A 12 4.23 -17.97 -0.02
CA GLY A 12 3.18 -17.49 -0.93
C GLY A 12 1.77 -17.52 -0.34
N THR A 13 1.60 -17.75 0.97
CA THR A 13 0.28 -17.76 1.61
C THR A 13 -0.22 -16.34 1.78
N VAL A 14 -1.33 -16.02 1.13
CA VAL A 14 -2.00 -14.72 1.26
C VAL A 14 -2.94 -14.74 2.47
N SER A 15 -2.76 -13.79 3.39
CA SER A 15 -3.67 -13.57 4.52
C SER A 15 -4.48 -12.30 4.33
N MET A 16 -5.81 -12.44 4.36
CA MET A 16 -6.75 -11.33 4.21
C MET A 16 -7.28 -10.88 5.57
N PRO A 17 -7.27 -9.58 5.87
CA PRO A 17 -7.83 -9.05 7.11
C PRO A 17 -9.37 -9.01 7.07
N THR A 18 -10.00 -9.02 8.24
CA THR A 18 -11.44 -8.81 8.39
C THR A 18 -11.84 -7.33 8.43
N ASP A 19 -10.91 -6.45 8.78
CA ASP A 19 -11.09 -4.99 8.77
C ASP A 19 -10.86 -4.41 7.37
N THR A 20 -11.33 -3.17 7.15
CA THR A 20 -11.05 -2.43 5.92
C THR A 20 -9.55 -2.26 5.70
N VAL A 21 -9.07 -2.63 4.51
CA VAL A 21 -7.65 -2.54 4.15
C VAL A 21 -7.22 -1.10 3.99
N TRP A 22 -6.22 -0.72 4.78
CA TRP A 22 -5.43 0.49 4.60
C TRP A 22 -3.99 0.16 4.90
N MET A 23 -3.07 0.42 3.98
CA MET A 23 -1.67 -0.01 4.11
C MET A 23 -0.71 1.17 3.97
N THR A 24 0.38 1.16 4.72
CA THR A 24 1.49 2.09 4.54
C THR A 24 2.31 1.72 3.31
N MET A 25 3.12 2.66 2.79
CA MET A 25 4.05 2.34 1.70
C MET A 25 5.00 1.18 2.05
N GLN A 26 5.40 1.05 3.32
CA GLN A 26 6.27 -0.04 3.77
C GLN A 26 5.53 -1.38 3.74
N GLU A 27 4.30 -1.45 4.26
CA GLU A 27 3.52 -2.70 4.22
C GLU A 27 3.21 -3.12 2.78
N ILE A 28 3.00 -2.16 1.87
CA ILE A 28 2.83 -2.46 0.43
C ILE A 28 4.14 -3.00 -0.17
N ALA A 29 5.27 -2.41 0.21
CA ALA A 29 6.59 -2.84 -0.22
C ALA A 29 6.90 -4.26 0.26
N ASP A 30 6.63 -4.55 1.53
CA ASP A 30 6.79 -5.88 2.14
C ASP A 30 5.87 -6.90 1.44
N MET A 31 4.61 -6.53 1.19
CA MET A 31 3.65 -7.42 0.50
C MET A 31 4.08 -7.77 -0.93
N TYR A 32 4.69 -6.83 -1.67
CA TYR A 32 5.19 -7.07 -3.02
C TYR A 32 6.65 -7.54 -3.07
N ASN A 33 7.31 -7.73 -1.93
CA ASN A 33 8.73 -8.05 -1.85
C ASN A 33 9.60 -7.11 -2.69
N VAL A 34 9.41 -5.79 -2.56
CA VAL A 34 10.17 -4.76 -3.28
C VAL A 34 10.63 -3.65 -2.35
N PHE A 35 11.63 -2.86 -2.77
CA PHE A 35 12.00 -1.66 -2.02
C PHE A 35 10.89 -0.59 -2.06
N GLY A 36 10.67 0.10 -0.94
CA GLY A 36 9.67 1.18 -0.84
C GLY A 36 9.85 2.33 -1.85
N TYR A 37 11.05 2.50 -2.42
CA TYR A 37 11.27 3.41 -3.54
C TYR A 37 10.40 3.08 -4.77
N TYR A 38 10.26 1.79 -5.12
CA TYR A 38 9.45 1.36 -6.25
C TYR A 38 7.97 1.60 -6.00
N VAL A 39 7.49 1.34 -4.78
CA VAL A 39 6.13 1.69 -4.35
C VAL A 39 5.88 3.20 -4.48
N ARG A 40 6.79 4.03 -3.97
CA ARG A 40 6.67 5.50 -4.08
C ARG A 40 6.64 5.96 -5.54
N LYS A 41 7.44 5.34 -6.42
CA LYS A 41 7.45 5.64 -7.86
C LYS A 41 6.12 5.25 -8.50
N ALA A 42 5.60 4.06 -8.21
CA ALA A 42 4.32 3.58 -8.72
C ALA A 42 3.15 4.44 -8.26
N VAL A 43 3.06 4.78 -6.96
CA VAL A 43 2.03 5.69 -6.42
C VAL A 43 2.03 7.04 -7.12
N LYS A 44 3.22 7.64 -7.31
CA LYS A 44 3.33 8.90 -8.06
C LYS A 44 2.84 8.77 -9.50
N ALA A 45 3.13 7.65 -10.17
CA ALA A 45 2.66 7.40 -11.53
C ALA A 45 1.13 7.26 -11.57
N VAL A 46 0.51 6.52 -10.64
CA VAL A 46 -0.95 6.40 -10.54
C VAL A 46 -1.63 7.78 -10.47
N PHE A 47 -1.11 8.68 -9.64
CA PHE A 47 -1.68 10.03 -9.50
C PHE A 47 -1.37 10.92 -10.71
N LYS A 48 -0.15 10.84 -11.25
CA LYS A 48 0.25 11.59 -12.45
C LYS A 48 -0.62 11.23 -13.65
N ASP A 49 -0.93 9.96 -13.81
CA ASP A 49 -1.73 9.42 -14.91
C ASP A 49 -3.24 9.63 -14.69
N GLY A 50 -3.66 10.17 -13.53
CA GLY A 50 -5.06 10.43 -13.20
C GLY A 50 -5.90 9.19 -12.94
N ILE A 51 -5.27 8.02 -12.77
CA ILE A 51 -5.97 6.75 -12.50
C ILE A 51 -6.75 6.80 -11.18
N LEU A 52 -6.16 7.42 -10.15
CA LEU A 52 -6.81 7.68 -8.86
C LEU A 52 -6.53 9.11 -8.41
N LYS A 53 -7.46 9.68 -7.65
CA LYS A 53 -7.29 10.97 -6.97
C LYS A 53 -6.85 10.75 -5.53
N GLU A 54 -5.81 11.46 -5.11
CA GLU A 54 -5.19 11.30 -3.80
C GLU A 54 -6.17 11.45 -2.62
N GLN A 55 -7.12 12.38 -2.73
CA GLN A 55 -8.07 12.72 -1.66
C GLN A 55 -8.97 11.56 -1.21
N GLY A 56 -9.19 10.54 -2.06
CA GLY A 56 -10.00 9.37 -1.73
C GLY A 56 -9.20 8.16 -1.25
N VAL A 57 -7.92 8.09 -1.62
CA VAL A 57 -7.12 6.85 -1.50
C VAL A 57 -5.91 7.01 -0.58
N ARG A 58 -5.66 8.19 -0.03
CA ARG A 58 -4.64 8.46 1.00
C ARG A 58 -5.31 9.03 2.25
N ARG A 59 -4.92 8.52 3.41
CA ARG A 59 -5.30 9.09 4.72
C ARG A 59 -4.06 9.33 5.55
N HIS A 60 -4.02 10.49 6.20
CA HIS A 60 -3.01 10.80 7.20
C HIS A 60 -3.51 10.37 8.58
N VAL A 61 -2.80 9.44 9.23
CA VAL A 61 -3.21 8.82 10.49
C VAL A 61 -2.18 9.13 11.57
N ARG A 62 -2.66 9.52 12.75
CA ARG A 62 -1.82 9.70 13.95
C ARG A 62 -1.75 8.39 14.72
N LYS A 63 -0.53 7.86 14.95
CA LYS A 63 -0.27 6.67 15.79
C LYS A 63 -0.31 7.04 17.26
N ASN A 64 0.37 8.13 17.62
CA ASN A 64 0.50 8.66 18.96
C ASN A 64 0.86 10.16 18.88
N ASP A 65 1.22 10.77 20.00
CA ASP A 65 1.43 12.22 20.00
C ASP A 65 2.55 12.72 19.08
N ARG A 66 3.50 11.85 18.73
CA ARG A 66 4.72 12.20 17.99
C ARG A 66 4.78 11.61 16.59
N ILE A 67 4.00 10.57 16.32
CA ILE A 67 4.10 9.78 15.10
C ILE A 67 2.79 9.88 14.34
N SER A 68 2.88 10.38 13.11
CA SER A 68 1.84 10.26 12.10
C SER A 68 2.41 9.62 10.83
N TYR A 69 1.55 9.00 10.05
CA TYR A 69 1.93 8.28 8.85
C TYR A 69 0.78 8.27 7.85
N ASP A 70 1.13 8.07 6.59
CA ASP A 70 0.13 7.91 5.53
C ASP A 70 -0.21 6.44 5.31
N VAL A 71 -1.50 6.19 5.11
CA VAL A 71 -2.03 4.90 4.68
C VAL A 71 -2.81 5.07 3.39
N TYR A 72 -2.88 3.98 2.64
CA TYR A 72 -3.42 3.94 1.30
C TYR A 72 -4.52 2.89 1.17
N SER A 73 -5.59 3.20 0.44
CA SER A 73 -6.73 2.30 0.26
C SER A 73 -6.35 1.08 -0.57
N LEU A 74 -7.15 0.02 -0.47
CA LEU A 74 -7.02 -1.16 -1.31
C LEU A 74 -6.97 -0.83 -2.82
N GLU A 75 -7.72 0.17 -3.26
CA GLU A 75 -7.75 0.60 -4.67
C GLU A 75 -6.37 1.08 -5.12
N LEU A 76 -5.66 1.85 -4.29
CA LEU A 76 -4.30 2.27 -4.60
C LEU A 76 -3.33 1.09 -4.55
N VAL A 77 -3.48 0.20 -3.56
CA VAL A 77 -2.65 -1.03 -3.45
C VAL A 77 -2.75 -1.85 -4.73
N ILE A 78 -3.96 -2.06 -5.24
CA ILE A 78 -4.21 -2.78 -6.51
C ILE A 78 -3.62 -2.00 -7.70
N ALA A 79 -3.85 -0.69 -7.80
CA ALA A 79 -3.32 0.13 -8.90
C ALA A 79 -1.77 0.14 -8.96
N VAL A 80 -1.13 0.00 -7.80
CA VAL A 80 0.33 -0.13 -7.67
C VAL A 80 0.82 -1.51 -8.13
N ALA A 81 0.05 -2.58 -7.92
CA ALA A 81 0.41 -3.94 -8.36
C ALA A 81 0.74 -3.98 -9.86
N PHE A 82 -0.07 -3.27 -10.67
CA PHE A 82 0.10 -3.19 -12.13
C PHE A 82 1.27 -2.31 -12.60
N ARG A 83 2.03 -1.72 -11.67
CA ARG A 83 3.14 -0.80 -11.96
C ARG A 83 4.46 -1.24 -11.32
N ILE A 84 4.49 -2.40 -10.68
CA ILE A 84 5.66 -2.97 -10.02
C ILE A 84 5.92 -4.35 -10.61
N ASP A 85 7.16 -4.58 -11.03
CA ASP A 85 7.68 -5.91 -11.29
C ASP A 85 8.16 -6.46 -9.94
N SER A 86 7.43 -7.42 -9.37
CA SER A 86 7.81 -8.03 -8.10
C SER A 86 8.98 -9.00 -8.32
N ILE A 87 9.77 -9.26 -7.27
CA ILE A 87 10.92 -10.18 -7.37
C ILE A 87 10.47 -11.60 -7.73
N GLU A 88 9.24 -11.98 -7.39
CA GLU A 88 8.66 -13.30 -7.64
C GLU A 88 7.97 -13.41 -9.02
N SER A 89 8.07 -12.39 -9.89
CA SER A 89 7.36 -12.28 -11.18
C SER A 89 8.14 -12.83 -12.38
#